data_AF-A0A969H6V7-F1
#
_entry.id   AF-A0A969H6V7-F1
#
_cell.length_a   1.000
_cell.length_b   1.000
_cell.length_c   1.000
_cell.angle_alpha   90.00
_cell.angle_beta   90.00
_cell.angle_gamma   90.00
#
_symmetry.space_group_name_H-M   'P 1'
#
loop_
_entity.id
_entity.type
_entity.pdbx_description
1 polymer ?
#
loop_
_entity_poly.entity_id
_entity_poly.type
_entity_poly.pdbx_seq_one_letter_code
_entity_poly.pdbx_strand_id
1 'polypeptide(L)'
;MLAESKTQAHQGLSKILVLGMLLLLPYLAAWYLGDLREHTLGFEIIFFGAFGLYTGVVALALRRKTWSKREWIVAFALAAIIQGCLIFTPPTLSDDMYRYIWDGRVQAQSLSPYRYPPKAPELADLRDEAIWRHINRKASVTVYPPAAEMTFALLWRFWPDNVRWFQMITGASGLLAGGLLIGLLQALKRAPARVLIYLWSPLLAFETAHAAHVDGLILPLLIGAWWARVKERDSLVGILLGLATAMKFYPALLLPALWRPHHPGGAGGCRWLLLLPFLLPIFLICSNMVVR
;
A
#
# COMPACT_ATOMS: atom_id res chain seq x y z
N MET A 1 -39.81 1.21 33.25
CA MET A 1 -39.05 0.14 32.55
C MET A 1 -39.83 -0.40 31.35
N LEU A 2 -40.25 0.45 30.39
CA LEU A 2 -40.90 0.02 29.13
C LEU A 2 -41.04 1.17 28.10
N ALA A 3 -40.07 2.09 28.03
CA ALA A 3 -40.14 3.24 27.12
C ALA A 3 -38.81 3.60 26.41
N GLU A 4 -37.90 2.65 26.22
CA GLU A 4 -36.67 2.85 25.42
C GLU A 4 -36.61 1.97 24.17
N SER A 5 -37.74 1.41 23.73
CA SER A 5 -37.77 0.37 22.68
C SER A 5 -38.23 0.84 21.28
N LYS A 6 -38.45 2.15 21.04
CA LYS A 6 -38.92 2.61 19.72
C LYS A 6 -38.25 3.90 19.26
N THR A 7 -36.99 3.78 18.86
CA THR A 7 -36.42 4.66 17.82
C THR A 7 -35.48 3.87 16.92
N GLN A 8 -35.96 2.73 16.40
CA GLN A 8 -35.53 2.26 15.08
C GLN A 8 -36.16 3.18 14.02
N ALA A 9 -35.80 4.47 14.06
CA ALA A 9 -36.07 5.37 12.96
C ALA A 9 -35.22 4.90 11.79
N HIS A 10 -35.80 4.83 10.59
CA HIS A 10 -35.11 4.65 9.31
C HIS A 10 -33.80 5.45 9.30
N GLN A 11 -32.68 4.79 9.60
CA GLN A 11 -31.38 5.44 9.60
C GLN A 11 -30.98 5.59 8.13
N GLY A 12 -31.38 6.70 7.53
CA GLY A 12 -30.86 7.16 6.27
C GLY A 12 -29.32 7.10 6.27
N LEU A 13 -28.75 6.94 5.08
CA LEU A 13 -27.31 6.83 4.91
C LEU A 13 -26.60 7.99 5.62
N SER A 14 -25.58 7.71 6.44
CA SER A 14 -24.88 8.77 7.17
C SER A 14 -24.27 9.79 6.21
N LYS A 15 -24.23 11.07 6.59
CA LYS A 15 -23.67 12.14 5.73
C LYS A 15 -22.26 11.82 5.22
N ILE A 16 -21.47 11.08 6.01
CA ILE A 16 -20.14 10.60 5.61
C ILE A 16 -20.24 9.65 4.42
N LEU A 17 -21.13 8.67 4.47
CA LEU A 17 -21.32 7.71 3.38
C LEU A 17 -21.92 8.36 2.14
N VAL A 18 -22.77 9.38 2.27
CA VAL A 18 -23.24 10.18 1.13
C VAL A 18 -22.07 10.89 0.46
N LEU A 19 -21.19 11.57 1.22
CA LEU A 19 -19.97 12.16 0.67
C LEU A 19 -19.03 11.10 0.06
N GLY A 20 -18.95 9.92 0.66
CA GLY A 20 -18.21 8.78 0.12
C GLY A 20 -18.72 8.28 -1.22
N MET A 21 -20.05 8.28 -1.41
CA MET A 21 -20.65 7.97 -2.70
C MET A 21 -20.39 9.08 -3.72
N LEU A 22 -20.48 10.35 -3.32
CA LEU A 22 -20.12 11.47 -4.20
C LEU A 22 -18.63 11.45 -4.59
N LEU A 23 -17.76 10.96 -3.70
CA LEU A 23 -16.35 10.75 -4.02
C LEU A 23 -16.14 9.78 -5.19
N LEU A 24 -17.09 8.91 -5.54
CA LEU A 24 -16.95 8.05 -6.73
C LEU A 24 -16.92 8.84 -8.04
N LEU A 25 -17.58 9.99 -8.10
CA LEU A 25 -17.70 10.78 -9.32
C LEU A 25 -16.35 11.17 -9.95
N PRO A 26 -15.37 11.75 -9.22
CA PRO A 26 -14.06 12.04 -9.80
C PRO A 26 -13.30 10.80 -10.26
N TYR A 27 -13.46 9.63 -9.63
CA TYR A 27 -12.78 8.41 -10.09
C TYR A 27 -13.46 7.77 -11.30
N LEU A 28 -14.79 7.88 -11.41
CA LEU A 28 -15.51 7.51 -12.62
C LEU A 28 -15.15 8.44 -13.78
N ALA A 29 -14.95 9.74 -13.50
CA ALA A 29 -14.45 10.68 -14.49
C ALA A 29 -13.01 10.36 -14.90
N ALA A 30 -12.12 10.00 -13.96
CA ALA A 30 -10.77 9.51 -14.27
C ALA A 30 -10.82 8.28 -15.17
N TRP A 31 -11.70 7.34 -14.85
CA TRP A 31 -11.93 6.15 -15.66
C TRP A 31 -12.40 6.48 -17.08
N TYR A 32 -13.31 7.44 -17.21
CA TYR A 32 -13.80 7.92 -18.50
C TYR A 32 -12.72 8.65 -19.32
N LEU A 33 -11.86 9.45 -18.69
CA LEU A 33 -10.75 10.13 -19.37
C LEU A 33 -9.73 9.15 -19.96
N GLY A 34 -9.57 7.96 -19.36
CA GLY A 34 -8.60 6.98 -19.85
C GLY A 34 -7.17 7.41 -19.53
N ASP A 35 -6.40 7.82 -20.54
CA ASP A 35 -5.01 8.26 -20.35
C ASP A 35 -4.96 9.60 -19.61
N LEU A 36 -4.60 9.54 -18.33
CA LEU A 36 -4.59 10.71 -17.45
C LEU A 36 -3.43 11.66 -17.76
N ARG A 37 -2.36 11.18 -18.40
CA ARG A 37 -1.22 12.00 -18.82
C ARG A 37 -1.59 12.83 -20.05
N GLU A 38 -2.27 12.22 -21.03
CA GLU A 38 -2.77 12.94 -22.20
C GLU A 38 -3.85 13.96 -21.83
N HIS A 39 -4.66 13.68 -20.80
CA HIS A 39 -5.71 14.56 -20.29
C HIS A 39 -5.35 15.29 -18.98
N THR A 40 -4.10 15.80 -18.88
CA THR A 40 -3.54 16.38 -17.64
C THR A 40 -4.47 17.40 -16.95
N LEU A 41 -5.00 18.40 -17.66
CA LEU A 41 -5.90 19.41 -17.06
C LEU A 41 -7.19 18.78 -16.50
N GLY A 42 -7.77 17.83 -17.24
CA GLY A 42 -8.95 17.09 -16.80
C GLY A 42 -8.66 16.27 -15.54
N PHE A 43 -7.52 15.59 -15.53
CA PHE A 43 -7.01 14.85 -14.38
C PHE A 43 -6.81 15.75 -13.15
N GLU A 44 -6.18 16.92 -13.30
CA GLU A 44 -5.97 17.86 -12.19
C GLU A 44 -7.29 18.33 -11.59
N ILE A 45 -8.27 18.70 -12.42
CA ILE A 45 -9.60 19.14 -11.97
C ILE A 45 -10.28 18.05 -11.14
N ILE A 46 -10.30 16.80 -11.63
CA ILE A 46 -10.95 15.70 -10.89
C ILE A 46 -10.16 15.32 -9.64
N PHE A 47 -8.82 15.39 -9.67
CA PHE A 47 -7.96 15.06 -8.54
C PHE A 47 -8.15 16.06 -7.40
N PHE A 48 -8.06 17.36 -7.69
CA PHE A 48 -8.31 18.41 -6.69
C PHE A 48 -9.78 18.47 -6.27
N GLY A 49 -10.71 18.19 -7.18
CA GLY A 49 -12.13 18.02 -6.85
C GLY A 49 -12.37 16.89 -5.85
N ALA A 50 -11.69 15.74 -6.02
CA ALA A 50 -11.73 14.63 -5.07
C ALA A 50 -11.19 15.06 -3.70
N PHE A 51 -10.10 15.83 -3.64
CA PHE A 51 -9.59 16.39 -2.39
C PHE A 51 -10.57 17.34 -1.68
N GLY A 52 -11.34 18.14 -2.44
CA GLY A 52 -12.40 18.98 -1.91
C GLY A 52 -13.48 18.17 -1.19
N LEU A 53 -14.01 17.13 -1.84
CA LEU A 53 -14.99 16.21 -1.24
C LEU A 53 -14.41 15.43 -0.04
N TYR A 54 -13.17 14.96 -0.19
CA TYR A 54 -12.43 14.24 0.85
C TYR A 54 -12.25 15.08 2.12
N THR A 55 -12.03 16.39 1.99
CA THR A 55 -11.93 17.30 3.14
C THR A 55 -13.22 17.27 4.00
N GLY A 56 -14.39 17.23 3.34
CA GLY A 56 -15.68 17.06 4.01
C GLY A 56 -15.79 15.72 4.75
N VAL A 57 -15.34 14.63 4.13
CA VAL A 57 -15.27 13.30 4.77
C VAL A 57 -14.40 13.34 6.02
N VAL A 58 -13.18 13.91 5.93
CA VAL A 58 -12.25 14.02 7.06
C VAL A 58 -12.89 14.79 8.21
N ALA A 59 -13.48 15.95 7.94
CA ALA A 59 -14.11 16.80 8.95
C ALA A 59 -15.22 16.05 9.71
N LEU A 60 -16.04 15.27 9.00
CA LEU A 60 -17.11 14.47 9.61
C LEU A 60 -16.58 13.21 10.33
N ALA A 61 -15.59 12.52 9.75
CA ALA A 61 -14.98 11.32 10.31
C ALA A 61 -14.30 11.62 11.66
N LEU A 62 -13.67 12.79 11.81
CA LEU A 62 -13.06 13.24 13.07
C LEU A 62 -14.08 13.42 14.20
N ARG A 63 -15.34 13.73 13.87
CA ARG A 63 -16.43 13.95 14.84
C ARG A 63 -17.21 12.68 15.17
N ARG A 64 -17.09 11.63 14.35
CA ARG A 64 -17.87 10.39 14.49
C ARG A 64 -17.15 9.40 15.40
N LYS A 65 -17.85 8.95 16.45
CA LYS A 65 -17.28 8.01 17.45
C LYS A 65 -17.51 6.54 17.10
N THR A 66 -18.71 6.19 16.66
CA THR A 66 -19.15 4.82 16.44
C THR A 66 -19.73 4.63 15.05
N TRP A 67 -19.63 3.40 14.56
CA TRP A 67 -20.10 2.98 13.25
C TRP A 67 -20.76 1.62 13.39
N SER A 68 -21.87 1.41 12.69
CA SER A 68 -22.51 0.11 12.56
C SER A 68 -21.72 -0.80 11.62
N LYS A 69 -21.94 -2.13 11.71
CA LYS A 69 -21.35 -3.12 10.80
C LYS A 69 -21.67 -2.80 9.33
N ARG A 70 -22.90 -2.37 9.04
CA ARG A 70 -23.32 -1.99 7.68
C ARG A 70 -22.53 -0.80 7.15
N GLU A 71 -22.34 0.24 7.96
CA GLU A 71 -21.56 1.40 7.54
C GLU A 71 -20.10 1.02 7.25
N TRP A 72 -19.50 0.12 8.04
CA TRP A 72 -18.15 -0.40 7.75
C TRP A 72 -18.06 -1.16 6.42
N ILE A 73 -19.01 -2.06 6.17
CA ILE A 73 -19.06 -2.81 4.90
C ILE A 73 -19.17 -1.83 3.73
N VAL A 74 -20.06 -0.85 3.81
CA VAL A 74 -20.22 0.16 2.76
C VAL A 74 -18.93 0.98 2.60
N ALA A 75 -18.25 1.35 3.68
CA ALA A 75 -17.04 2.15 3.58
C ALA A 75 -15.87 1.44 2.89
N PHE A 76 -15.66 0.16 3.21
CA PHE A 76 -14.65 -0.65 2.51
C PHE A 76 -15.06 -0.99 1.09
N ALA A 77 -16.34 -1.26 0.84
CA ALA A 77 -16.85 -1.48 -0.51
C ALA A 77 -16.63 -0.25 -1.39
N LEU A 78 -16.94 0.95 -0.90
CA LEU A 78 -16.67 2.21 -1.62
C LEU A 78 -15.19 2.39 -1.91
N ALA A 79 -14.30 2.14 -0.93
CA ALA A 79 -12.86 2.22 -1.14
C ALA A 79 -12.37 1.23 -2.21
N ALA A 80 -12.88 -0.01 -2.18
CA ALA A 80 -12.56 -1.02 -3.18
C ALA A 80 -13.09 -0.66 -4.57
N ILE A 81 -14.29 -0.07 -4.68
CA ILE A 81 -14.85 0.42 -5.95
C ILE A 81 -14.01 1.58 -6.50
N ILE A 82 -13.63 2.54 -5.66
CA ILE A 82 -12.74 3.65 -6.02
C ILE A 82 -11.43 3.13 -6.61
N GLN A 83 -10.78 2.19 -5.90
CA GLN A 83 -9.56 1.55 -6.40
C GLN A 83 -9.82 0.77 -7.70
N GLY A 84 -10.96 0.07 -7.79
CA GLY A 84 -11.39 -0.64 -8.99
C GLY A 84 -11.46 0.28 -10.21
N CYS A 85 -12.12 1.44 -10.11
CA CYS A 85 -12.17 2.43 -11.19
C CYS A 85 -10.76 2.78 -11.72
N LEU A 86 -9.81 2.96 -10.81
CA LEU A 86 -8.44 3.31 -11.15
C LEU A 86 -7.61 2.14 -11.71
N ILE A 87 -7.79 0.91 -11.23
CA ILE A 87 -7.13 -0.29 -11.76
C ILE A 87 -7.49 -0.52 -13.25
N PHE A 88 -8.67 -0.06 -13.67
CA PHE A 88 -9.13 -0.15 -15.06
C PHE A 88 -8.81 1.10 -15.89
N THR A 89 -7.92 1.98 -15.42
CA THR A 89 -7.33 3.05 -16.23
C THR A 89 -5.95 2.65 -16.76
N PRO A 90 -5.53 3.17 -17.93
CA PRO A 90 -4.15 3.07 -18.38
C PRO A 90 -3.17 3.66 -17.34
N PRO A 91 -2.20 2.89 -16.82
CA PRO A 91 -1.27 3.32 -15.78
C PRO A 91 -0.25 4.33 -16.32
N THR A 92 -0.62 5.60 -16.29
CA THR A 92 0.06 6.67 -17.05
C THR A 92 0.71 7.71 -16.14
N LEU A 93 0.41 7.68 -14.84
CA LEU A 93 0.99 8.60 -13.86
C LEU A 93 2.32 8.11 -13.27
N SER A 94 2.66 6.83 -13.44
CA SER A 94 3.93 6.24 -13.00
C SER A 94 4.34 5.10 -13.93
N ASP A 95 5.64 4.93 -14.12
CA ASP A 95 6.21 3.86 -14.93
C ASP A 95 6.92 2.79 -14.06
N ASP A 96 6.94 2.95 -12.73
CA ASP A 96 7.72 2.10 -11.82
C ASP A 96 7.23 0.64 -11.81
N MET A 97 5.94 0.40 -12.04
CA MET A 97 5.39 -0.95 -12.06
C MET A 97 5.96 -1.83 -13.19
N TYR A 98 6.36 -1.22 -14.30
CA TYR A 98 7.04 -1.92 -15.38
C TYR A 98 8.42 -2.40 -14.94
N ARG A 99 9.11 -1.62 -14.09
CA ARG A 99 10.38 -2.02 -13.49
C ARG A 99 10.19 -3.21 -12.54
N TYR A 100 9.15 -3.20 -11.70
CA TYR A 100 8.85 -4.33 -10.81
C TYR A 100 8.64 -5.62 -11.59
N ILE A 101 7.79 -5.57 -12.63
CA ILE A 101 7.47 -6.73 -13.47
C ILE A 101 8.72 -7.23 -14.19
N TRP A 102 9.51 -6.31 -14.76
CA TRP A 102 10.76 -6.65 -15.43
C TRP A 102 11.76 -7.33 -14.51
N ASP A 103 11.97 -6.80 -13.32
CA ASP A 103 12.93 -7.38 -12.38
C ASP A 103 12.47 -8.77 -11.91
N GLY A 104 11.15 -8.97 -11.76
CA GLY A 104 10.56 -10.30 -11.55
C GLY A 104 10.82 -11.27 -12.72
N ARG A 105 10.70 -10.79 -13.98
CA ARG A 105 11.01 -11.56 -15.19
C ARG A 105 12.48 -11.95 -15.26
N VAL A 106 13.40 -11.02 -15.00
CA VAL A 106 14.85 -11.26 -14.98
C VAL A 106 15.20 -12.33 -13.95
N GLN A 107 14.66 -12.22 -12.74
CA GLN A 107 14.84 -13.23 -11.69
C GLN A 107 14.28 -14.60 -12.08
N ALA A 108 13.16 -14.65 -12.83
CA ALA A 108 12.60 -15.91 -13.31
C ALA A 108 13.51 -16.66 -14.30
N GLN A 109 14.44 -15.95 -14.94
CA GLN A 109 15.50 -16.52 -15.80
C GLN A 109 16.78 -16.86 -15.04
N SER A 110 16.74 -16.83 -13.70
CA SER A 110 17.92 -17.02 -12.84
C SER A 110 19.04 -16.01 -13.14
N LEU A 111 18.68 -14.80 -13.55
CA LEU A 111 19.57 -13.66 -13.73
C LEU A 111 19.33 -12.63 -12.62
N SER A 112 20.36 -11.86 -12.26
CA SER A 112 20.27 -10.88 -11.17
C SER A 112 19.97 -9.45 -11.67
N PRO A 113 18.85 -8.81 -11.27
CA PRO A 113 18.57 -7.41 -11.60
C PRO A 113 19.51 -6.42 -10.89
N TYR A 114 20.26 -6.88 -9.89
CA TYR A 114 21.35 -6.13 -9.25
C TYR A 114 22.62 -6.11 -10.11
N ARG A 115 22.76 -7.06 -11.05
CA ARG A 115 23.93 -7.19 -11.91
C ARG A 115 23.71 -6.60 -13.29
N TYR A 116 22.55 -6.87 -13.89
CA TYR A 116 22.26 -6.49 -15.27
C TYR A 116 21.16 -5.43 -15.34
N PRO A 117 21.44 -4.20 -15.82
CA PRO A 117 20.40 -3.22 -16.10
C PRO A 117 19.52 -3.66 -17.29
N PRO A 118 18.27 -3.16 -17.45
CA PRO A 118 17.38 -3.56 -18.55
C PRO A 118 17.97 -3.45 -19.97
N LYS A 119 18.92 -2.52 -20.19
CA LYS A 119 19.65 -2.33 -21.46
C LYS A 119 20.86 -3.26 -21.64
N ALA A 120 21.22 -4.07 -20.65
CA ALA A 120 22.34 -4.99 -20.72
C ALA A 120 22.16 -5.99 -21.88
N PRO A 121 23.19 -6.25 -22.71
CA PRO A 121 23.11 -7.22 -23.81
C PRO A 121 22.63 -8.61 -23.37
N GLU A 122 22.99 -9.04 -22.16
CA GLU A 122 22.62 -10.31 -21.55
C GLU A 122 21.10 -10.47 -21.39
N LEU A 123 20.36 -9.37 -21.34
CA LEU A 123 18.90 -9.36 -21.22
C LEU A 123 18.19 -9.08 -22.55
N ALA A 124 18.91 -9.06 -23.68
CA ALA A 124 18.35 -8.69 -24.98
C ALA A 124 17.14 -9.54 -25.39
N ASP A 125 17.23 -10.86 -25.17
CA ASP A 125 16.18 -11.81 -25.54
C ASP A 125 14.91 -11.70 -24.68
N LEU A 126 14.98 -11.00 -23.53
CA LEU A 126 13.84 -10.82 -22.64
C LEU A 126 13.00 -9.59 -22.97
N ARG A 127 13.49 -8.70 -23.85
CA ARG A 127 12.88 -7.39 -24.13
C ARG A 127 11.63 -7.54 -24.98
N ASP A 128 10.59 -6.77 -24.65
CA ASP A 128 9.33 -6.71 -25.39
C ASP A 128 8.78 -5.27 -25.49
N GLU A 129 7.74 -5.12 -26.32
CA GLU A 129 7.03 -3.84 -26.46
C GLU A 129 6.07 -3.56 -25.29
N ALA A 130 5.59 -4.60 -24.61
CA ALA A 130 4.56 -4.46 -23.58
C ALA A 130 5.11 -3.96 -22.24
N ILE A 131 6.24 -4.50 -21.78
CA ILE A 131 6.86 -4.18 -20.49
C ILE A 131 8.14 -3.39 -20.70
N TRP A 132 9.11 -3.93 -21.45
CA TRP A 132 10.45 -3.35 -21.51
C TRP A 132 10.44 -1.92 -22.06
N ARG A 133 9.65 -1.65 -23.09
CA ARG A 133 9.49 -0.29 -23.65
C ARG A 133 9.15 0.77 -22.61
N HIS A 134 8.32 0.44 -21.62
CA HIS A 134 7.80 1.38 -20.63
C HIS A 134 8.71 1.55 -19.40
N ILE A 135 9.73 0.69 -19.22
CA ILE A 135 10.65 0.79 -18.08
C ILE A 135 11.40 2.13 -18.09
N ASN A 136 11.36 2.86 -16.97
CA ASN A 136 12.19 4.03 -16.75
C ASN A 136 13.67 3.63 -16.47
N ARG A 137 14.63 4.56 -16.65
CA ARG A 137 16.05 4.36 -16.26
C ARG A 137 16.68 3.03 -16.70
N LYS A 138 16.43 2.58 -17.93
CA LYS A 138 16.85 1.27 -18.45
C LYS A 138 18.36 0.97 -18.39
N ALA A 139 19.21 1.97 -18.16
CA ALA A 139 20.66 1.81 -18.03
C ALA A 139 21.12 1.54 -16.59
N SER A 140 20.23 1.60 -15.60
CA SER A 140 20.54 1.39 -14.19
C SER A 140 20.12 -0.01 -13.73
N VAL A 141 20.89 -0.59 -12.81
CA VAL A 141 20.50 -1.81 -12.07
C VAL A 141 19.37 -1.48 -11.08
N THR A 142 18.76 -2.51 -10.49
CA THR A 142 17.67 -2.28 -9.54
C THR A 142 18.14 -1.45 -8.33
N VAL A 143 17.28 -0.56 -7.87
CA VAL A 143 17.45 0.20 -6.62
C VAL A 143 16.62 -0.40 -5.48
N TYR A 144 15.80 -1.41 -5.79
CA TYR A 144 14.89 -1.99 -4.82
C TYR A 144 15.64 -2.97 -3.90
N PRO A 145 15.38 -2.95 -2.59
CA PRO A 145 15.99 -3.90 -1.67
C PRO A 145 15.41 -5.33 -1.83
N PRO A 146 16.00 -6.37 -1.19
CA PRO A 146 15.69 -7.76 -1.51
C PRO A 146 14.25 -8.20 -1.31
N ALA A 147 13.57 -7.75 -0.26
CA ALA A 147 12.20 -8.21 -0.04
C ALA A 147 11.25 -7.62 -1.09
N ALA A 148 11.56 -6.42 -1.61
CA ALA A 148 10.85 -5.88 -2.77
C ALA A 148 11.12 -6.73 -4.01
N GLU A 149 12.39 -7.04 -4.31
CA GLU A 149 12.75 -7.93 -5.43
C GLU A 149 12.11 -9.33 -5.33
N MET A 150 12.10 -9.92 -4.14
CA MET A 150 11.45 -11.22 -3.89
C MET A 150 9.93 -11.12 -4.08
N THR A 151 9.33 -9.99 -3.69
CA THR A 151 7.90 -9.74 -3.92
C THR A 151 7.62 -9.61 -5.41
N PHE A 152 8.47 -8.90 -6.17
CA PHE A 152 8.33 -8.77 -7.62
C PHE A 152 8.45 -10.12 -8.33
N ALA A 153 9.46 -10.92 -7.98
CA ALA A 153 9.62 -12.28 -8.49
C ALA A 153 8.41 -13.17 -8.16
N LEU A 154 7.89 -13.09 -6.93
CA LEU A 154 6.72 -13.85 -6.50
C LEU A 154 5.47 -13.45 -7.30
N LEU A 155 5.19 -12.15 -7.40
CA LEU A 155 4.03 -11.64 -8.13
C LEU A 155 4.11 -11.99 -9.62
N TRP A 156 5.29 -11.87 -10.23
CA TRP A 156 5.53 -12.30 -11.61
C TRP A 156 5.31 -13.80 -11.77
N ARG A 157 5.76 -14.64 -10.83
CA ARG A 157 5.58 -16.10 -10.90
C ARG A 157 4.10 -16.51 -10.90
N PHE A 158 3.26 -15.80 -10.16
CA PHE A 158 1.82 -16.08 -10.12
C PHE A 158 1.09 -15.62 -11.37
N TRP A 159 1.38 -14.42 -11.86
CA TRP A 159 0.81 -13.91 -13.11
C TRP A 159 1.86 -13.11 -13.88
N PRO A 160 2.59 -13.78 -14.80
CA PRO A 160 3.65 -13.14 -15.56
C PRO A 160 3.17 -11.93 -16.35
N ASP A 161 4.00 -10.89 -16.37
CA ASP A 161 3.88 -9.74 -17.29
C ASP A 161 2.54 -8.99 -17.23
N ASN A 162 1.86 -9.04 -16.08
CA ASN A 162 0.55 -8.45 -15.88
C ASN A 162 0.60 -7.24 -14.94
N VAL A 163 0.47 -6.05 -15.51
CA VAL A 163 0.45 -4.78 -14.75
C VAL A 163 -0.75 -4.69 -13.80
N ARG A 164 -1.92 -5.12 -14.27
CA ARG A 164 -3.15 -5.06 -13.49
C ARG A 164 -3.08 -5.93 -12.24
N TRP A 165 -2.39 -7.06 -12.31
CA TRP A 165 -2.14 -7.92 -11.17
C TRP A 165 -1.36 -7.20 -10.06
N PHE A 166 -0.31 -6.47 -10.40
CA PHE A 166 0.45 -5.66 -9.44
C PHE A 166 -0.39 -4.53 -8.85
N GLN A 167 -1.22 -3.86 -9.65
CA GLN A 167 -2.17 -2.85 -9.18
C GLN A 167 -3.20 -3.44 -8.20
N MET A 168 -3.79 -4.60 -8.52
CA MET A 168 -4.76 -5.28 -7.66
C MET A 168 -4.14 -5.67 -6.31
N ILE A 169 -2.93 -6.23 -6.30
CA ILE A 169 -2.25 -6.61 -5.05
C ILE A 169 -1.88 -5.39 -4.22
N THR A 170 -1.38 -4.33 -4.85
CA THR A 170 -1.03 -3.09 -4.14
C THR A 170 -2.26 -2.40 -3.57
N GLY A 171 -3.35 -2.32 -4.33
CA GLY A 171 -4.65 -1.81 -3.85
C GLY A 171 -5.22 -2.65 -2.69
N ALA A 172 -5.24 -3.97 -2.83
CA ALA A 172 -5.69 -4.89 -1.78
C ALA A 172 -4.85 -4.76 -0.50
N SER A 173 -3.52 -4.59 -0.63
CA SER A 173 -2.62 -4.29 0.49
C SER A 173 -2.99 -2.97 1.17
N GLY A 174 -3.33 -1.94 0.39
CA GLY A 174 -3.85 -0.67 0.89
C GLY A 174 -5.13 -0.83 1.71
N LEU A 175 -6.07 -1.68 1.27
CA LEU A 175 -7.30 -2.00 2.02
C LEU A 175 -7.00 -2.77 3.31
N LEU A 176 -6.11 -3.77 3.26
CA LEU A 176 -5.65 -4.52 4.43
C LEU A 176 -5.05 -3.58 5.49
N ALA A 177 -4.19 -2.66 5.06
CA ALA A 177 -3.64 -1.60 5.92
C ALA A 177 -4.74 -0.76 6.58
N GLY A 178 -5.84 -0.46 5.88
CA GLY A 178 -7.02 0.19 6.47
C GLY A 178 -7.67 -0.65 7.58
N GLY A 179 -7.81 -1.96 7.37
CA GLY A 179 -8.30 -2.89 8.38
C GLY A 179 -7.41 -2.96 9.62
N LEU A 180 -6.10 -3.04 9.43
CA LEU A 180 -5.13 -3.01 10.52
C LEU A 180 -5.16 -1.66 11.28
N LEU A 181 -5.36 -0.56 10.56
CA LEU A 181 -5.45 0.78 11.14
C LEU A 181 -6.67 0.91 12.07
N ILE A 182 -7.79 0.24 11.78
CA ILE A 182 -8.93 0.17 12.70
C ILE A 182 -8.50 -0.45 14.03
N GLY A 183 -7.78 -1.58 13.99
CA GLY A 183 -7.27 -2.26 15.19
C GLY A 183 -6.28 -1.38 15.97
N LEU A 184 -5.40 -0.67 15.27
CA LEU A 184 -4.48 0.29 15.86
C LEU A 184 -5.23 1.46 16.53
N LEU A 185 -6.20 2.07 15.85
CA LEU A 185 -7.01 3.17 16.40
C LEU A 185 -7.75 2.74 17.66
N GLN A 186 -8.34 1.54 17.65
CA GLN A 186 -9.00 0.97 18.82
C GLN A 186 -8.03 0.76 19.99
N ALA A 187 -6.84 0.20 19.71
CA ALA A 187 -5.81 0.00 20.73
C ALA A 187 -5.32 1.33 21.34
N LEU A 188 -5.30 2.39 20.55
CA LEU A 188 -4.98 3.76 20.98
C LEU A 188 -6.18 4.50 21.60
N LYS A 189 -7.33 3.84 21.80
CA LYS A 189 -8.58 4.44 22.31
C LYS A 189 -9.03 5.66 21.49
N ARG A 190 -8.77 5.65 20.17
CA ARG A 190 -9.22 6.68 19.22
C ARG A 190 -10.44 6.18 18.45
N ALA A 191 -11.26 7.11 17.98
CA ALA A 191 -12.44 6.79 17.19
C ALA A 191 -12.04 6.05 15.89
N PRO A 192 -12.53 4.82 15.66
CA PRO A 192 -12.14 4.03 14.49
C PRO A 192 -12.52 4.67 13.15
N ALA A 193 -13.55 5.53 13.15
CA ALA A 193 -13.99 6.33 11.99
C ALA A 193 -12.85 7.11 11.32
N ARG A 194 -11.81 7.45 12.07
CA ARG A 194 -10.62 8.16 11.56
C ARG A 194 -9.87 7.37 10.50
N VAL A 195 -10.10 6.06 10.37
CA VAL A 195 -9.56 5.26 9.26
C VAL A 195 -9.94 5.84 7.90
N LEU A 196 -11.05 6.56 7.76
CA LEU A 196 -11.46 7.17 6.49
C LEU A 196 -10.52 8.27 5.99
N ILE A 197 -9.74 8.88 6.88
CA ILE A 197 -8.66 9.80 6.51
C ILE A 197 -7.64 9.06 5.64
N TYR A 198 -7.36 7.81 5.97
CA TYR A 198 -6.49 6.95 5.18
C TYR A 198 -7.27 6.32 4.01
N LEU A 199 -8.34 5.59 4.31
CA LEU A 199 -9.01 4.67 3.40
C LEU A 199 -9.64 5.36 2.18
N TRP A 200 -10.10 6.60 2.31
CA TRP A 200 -10.69 7.39 1.21
C TRP A 200 -9.80 8.54 0.76
N SER A 201 -8.51 8.53 1.11
CA SER A 201 -7.55 9.51 0.61
C SER A 201 -7.40 9.35 -0.91
N PRO A 202 -7.59 10.43 -1.71
CA PRO A 202 -7.35 10.36 -3.15
C PRO A 202 -5.91 9.97 -3.47
N LEU A 203 -4.93 10.48 -2.73
CA LEU A 203 -3.53 10.11 -2.91
C LEU A 203 -3.32 8.61 -2.72
N LEU A 204 -3.87 8.01 -1.67
CA LEU A 204 -3.74 6.57 -1.44
C LEU A 204 -4.28 5.78 -2.64
N ALA A 205 -5.46 6.13 -3.14
CA ALA A 205 -6.09 5.45 -4.26
C ALA A 205 -5.22 5.52 -5.54
N PHE A 206 -4.72 6.70 -5.92
CA PHE A 206 -3.86 6.85 -7.08
C PHE A 206 -2.52 6.14 -6.93
N GLU A 207 -1.84 6.29 -5.79
CA GLU A 207 -0.52 5.67 -5.58
C GLU A 207 -0.59 4.14 -5.55
N THR A 208 -1.64 3.58 -4.94
CA THR A 208 -1.76 2.13 -4.78
C THR A 208 -2.44 1.44 -5.95
N ALA A 209 -3.58 1.95 -6.40
CA ALA A 209 -4.45 1.24 -7.34
C ALA A 209 -4.17 1.64 -8.80
N HIS A 210 -3.82 2.90 -9.06
CA HIS A 210 -3.42 3.34 -10.40
C HIS A 210 -1.93 3.09 -10.65
N ALA A 211 -1.07 3.60 -9.76
CA ALA A 211 0.37 3.62 -9.96
C ALA A 211 1.10 2.36 -9.44
N ALA A 212 0.41 1.49 -8.70
CA ALA A 212 0.96 0.25 -8.11
C ALA A 212 2.27 0.46 -7.34
N HIS A 213 2.45 1.61 -6.68
CA HIS A 213 3.69 1.90 -5.96
C HIS A 213 3.93 0.86 -4.87
N VAL A 214 5.16 0.35 -4.80
CA VAL A 214 5.58 -0.64 -3.79
C VAL A 214 5.32 -0.17 -2.36
N ASP A 215 5.27 1.15 -2.13
CA ASP A 215 4.86 1.77 -0.86
C ASP A 215 3.52 1.23 -0.35
N GLY A 216 2.57 0.91 -1.23
CA GLY A 216 1.30 0.27 -0.87
C GLY A 216 1.44 -1.11 -0.21
N LEU A 217 2.51 -1.85 -0.55
CA LEU A 217 2.85 -3.14 0.07
C LEU A 217 3.52 -2.97 1.44
N ILE A 218 4.10 -1.79 1.69
CA ILE A 218 4.81 -1.46 2.93
C ILE A 218 3.82 -0.99 4.01
N LEU A 219 2.72 -0.34 3.63
CA LEU A 219 1.71 0.20 4.56
C LEU A 219 1.21 -0.79 5.62
N PRO A 220 0.77 -2.02 5.30
CA PRO A 220 0.30 -2.96 6.33
C PRO A 220 1.43 -3.38 7.29
N LEU A 221 2.67 -3.47 6.81
CA LEU A 221 3.83 -3.78 7.67
C LEU A 221 4.08 -2.65 8.67
N LEU A 222 4.05 -1.39 8.23
CA LEU A 222 4.24 -0.24 9.11
C LEU A 222 3.12 -0.10 10.14
N ILE A 223 1.87 -0.18 9.71
CA ILE A 223 0.70 -0.07 10.61
C ILE A 223 0.69 -1.26 11.58
N GLY A 224 1.02 -2.46 11.10
CA GLY A 224 1.19 -3.65 11.92
C GLY A 224 2.30 -3.48 12.96
N ALA A 225 3.45 -2.89 12.60
CA ALA A 225 4.55 -2.63 13.53
C ALA A 225 4.13 -1.66 14.64
N TRP A 226 3.45 -0.56 14.30
CA TRP A 226 2.87 0.35 15.29
C TRP A 226 1.84 -0.33 16.18
N TRP A 227 0.99 -1.19 15.63
CA TRP A 227 -0.01 -1.91 16.41
C TRP A 227 0.60 -2.95 17.34
N ALA A 228 1.57 -3.72 16.86
CA ALA A 228 2.38 -4.63 17.66
C ALA A 228 3.06 -3.87 18.80
N ARG A 229 3.57 -2.67 18.52
CA ARG A 229 4.22 -1.81 19.52
C ARG A 229 3.26 -1.36 20.63
N VAL A 230 2.03 -0.98 20.29
CA VAL A 230 0.98 -0.64 21.26
C VAL A 230 0.57 -1.86 22.10
N LYS A 231 0.65 -3.06 21.52
CA LYS A 231 0.39 -4.33 22.21
C LYS A 231 1.64 -4.93 22.88
N GLU A 232 2.74 -4.18 22.94
CA GLU A 232 3.99 -4.58 23.60
C GLU A 232 4.62 -5.88 23.06
N ARG A 233 4.41 -6.17 21.77
CA ARG A 233 4.94 -7.35 21.07
C ARG A 233 6.23 -7.03 20.31
N ASP A 234 7.33 -6.86 21.05
CA ASP A 234 8.60 -6.37 20.49
C ASP A 234 9.12 -7.22 19.32
N SER A 235 9.17 -8.55 19.44
CA SER A 235 9.65 -9.41 18.34
C SER A 235 8.89 -9.18 17.04
N LEU A 236 7.57 -8.96 17.12
CA LEU A 236 6.74 -8.67 15.95
C LEU A 236 7.01 -7.27 15.37
N VAL A 237 7.34 -6.29 16.22
CA VAL A 237 7.81 -4.96 15.76
C VAL A 237 9.08 -5.12 14.93
N GLY A 238 10.07 -5.87 15.43
CA GLY A 238 11.33 -6.11 14.73
C GLY A 238 11.12 -6.81 13.39
N ILE A 239 10.30 -7.87 13.35
CA ILE A 239 9.99 -8.60 12.12
C ILE A 239 9.32 -7.69 11.10
N LEU A 240 8.25 -6.98 11.47
CA LEU A 240 7.50 -6.15 10.55
C LEU A 240 8.31 -4.95 10.05
N LEU A 241 9.06 -4.30 10.95
CA LEU A 241 9.90 -3.16 10.59
C LEU A 241 11.12 -3.56 9.76
N GLY A 242 11.72 -4.71 10.07
CA GLY A 242 12.81 -5.30 9.28
C GLY A 242 12.34 -5.65 7.87
N LEU A 243 11.19 -6.32 7.74
CA LEU A 243 10.58 -6.61 6.44
C LEU A 243 10.22 -5.34 5.66
N ALA A 244 9.65 -4.32 6.32
CA ALA A 244 9.37 -3.03 5.68
C ALA A 244 10.67 -2.36 5.18
N THR A 245 11.73 -2.40 5.99
CA THR A 245 13.06 -1.87 5.64
C THR A 245 13.69 -2.62 4.46
N ALA A 246 13.44 -3.93 4.39
CA ALA A 246 13.85 -4.80 3.30
C ALA A 246 13.02 -4.63 2.02
N MET A 247 11.91 -3.89 2.07
CA MET A 247 11.12 -3.49 0.91
C MET A 247 11.52 -2.10 0.42
N LYS A 248 11.87 -1.19 1.34
CA LYS A 248 12.37 0.16 1.06
C LYS A 248 13.15 0.63 2.28
N PHE A 249 14.19 1.43 2.15
CA PHE A 249 15.08 1.69 3.31
C PHE A 249 14.52 2.66 4.36
N TYR A 250 13.64 3.61 3.99
CA TYR A 250 13.17 4.66 4.91
C TYR A 250 12.42 4.18 6.18
N PRO A 251 11.69 3.04 6.21
CA PRO A 251 11.14 2.46 7.43
C PRO A 251 12.16 2.27 8.56
N ALA A 252 13.44 2.08 8.25
CA ALA A 252 14.50 1.98 9.27
C ALA A 252 14.55 3.22 10.17
N LEU A 253 14.18 4.39 9.65
CA LEU A 253 14.13 5.65 10.40
C LEU A 253 13.10 5.64 11.54
N LEU A 254 12.14 4.71 11.52
CA LEU A 254 11.15 4.53 12.58
C LEU A 254 11.69 3.68 13.74
N LEU A 255 12.86 3.06 13.60
CA LEU A 255 13.44 2.22 14.63
C LEU A 255 13.57 2.96 15.97
N PRO A 256 14.12 4.19 16.06
CA PRO A 256 14.22 4.90 17.35
C PRO A 256 12.87 5.17 18.00
N ALA A 257 11.83 5.43 17.21
CA ALA A 257 10.48 5.71 17.70
C ALA A 257 9.76 4.44 18.19
N LEU A 258 10.05 3.30 17.56
CA LEU A 258 9.45 2.02 17.91
C LEU A 258 10.30 1.23 18.94
N TRP A 259 11.55 1.61 19.13
CA TRP A 259 12.46 1.03 20.11
C TRP A 259 12.00 1.31 21.54
N ARG A 260 12.06 0.29 22.40
CA ARG A 260 11.77 0.42 23.83
C ARG A 260 12.93 -0.12 24.66
N PRO A 261 13.73 0.75 25.30
CA PRO A 261 14.87 0.28 26.12
C PRO A 261 14.47 -0.50 27.38
N HIS A 262 13.25 -0.31 27.89
CA HIS A 262 12.78 -0.91 29.15
C HIS A 262 11.38 -1.52 28.99
N HIS A 263 11.30 -2.84 29.19
CA HIS A 263 10.05 -3.61 29.23
C HIS A 263 9.84 -4.13 30.67
N PRO A 264 8.74 -3.75 31.35
CA PRO A 264 8.47 -4.26 32.68
C PRO A 264 7.89 -5.69 32.57
N GLY A 265 8.75 -6.71 32.60
CA GLY A 265 8.31 -8.11 32.81
C GLY A 265 8.98 -9.24 32.01
N GLY A 266 10.08 -9.03 31.28
CA GLY A 266 10.67 -10.11 30.47
C GLY A 266 12.20 -10.06 30.34
N ALA A 267 12.83 -11.24 30.39
CA ALA A 267 14.26 -11.50 30.41
C ALA A 267 15.08 -10.60 29.45
N GLY A 268 16.14 -9.99 29.97
CA GLY A 268 16.99 -9.01 29.29
C GLY A 268 17.74 -9.47 28.03
N GLY A 269 17.47 -10.69 27.51
CA GLY A 269 18.12 -11.28 26.34
C GLY A 269 17.42 -11.03 24.99
N CYS A 270 16.10 -10.79 24.95
CA CYS A 270 15.35 -10.64 23.67
C CYS A 270 15.49 -9.26 23.00
N ARG A 271 16.36 -8.39 23.53
CA ARG A 271 16.48 -6.96 23.14
C ARG A 271 17.15 -6.76 21.78
N TRP A 272 18.08 -7.65 21.42
CA TRP A 272 18.79 -7.63 20.13
C TRP A 272 18.09 -8.42 19.03
N LEU A 273 17.05 -9.20 19.37
CA LEU A 273 16.21 -9.90 18.40
C LEU A 273 15.43 -8.93 17.51
N LEU A 274 15.22 -7.68 17.94
CA LEU A 274 14.67 -6.61 17.09
C LEU A 274 15.57 -6.30 15.89
N LEU A 275 16.88 -6.50 16.03
CA LEU A 275 17.87 -6.24 14.97
C LEU A 275 18.13 -7.47 14.09
N LEU A 276 17.83 -8.69 14.55
CA LEU A 276 18.03 -9.90 13.74
C LEU A 276 17.25 -9.89 12.41
N PRO A 277 15.98 -9.43 12.36
CA PRO A 277 15.26 -9.25 11.10
C PRO A 277 15.84 -8.19 10.18
N PHE A 278 16.75 -7.32 10.65
CA PHE A 278 17.50 -6.39 9.80
C PHE A 278 18.77 -7.04 9.21
N LEU A 279 19.26 -8.12 9.80
CA LEU A 279 20.39 -8.90 9.28
C LEU A 279 19.98 -9.87 8.18
N LEU A 280 18.75 -10.41 8.23
CA LEU A 280 18.22 -11.33 7.22
C LEU A 280 18.16 -10.72 5.80
N PRO A 281 17.70 -9.47 5.61
CA PRO A 281 17.77 -8.78 4.33
C PRO A 281 19.20 -8.64 3.84
N ILE A 282 20.15 -8.28 4.71
CA ILE A 282 21.58 -8.14 4.35
C ILE A 282 22.14 -9.49 3.86
N PHE A 283 21.82 -10.59 4.55
CA PHE A 283 22.22 -11.94 4.13
C PHE A 283 21.60 -12.35 2.79
N LEU A 284 20.32 -11.98 2.55
CA LEU A 284 19.64 -12.21 1.27
C LEU A 284 20.17 -11.33 0.14
N ILE A 285 20.58 -10.07 0.40
CA ILE A 285 21.33 -9.22 -0.55
C ILE A 285 22.60 -9.97 -0.96
N CYS A 286 23.41 -10.39 0.01
CA CYS A 286 24.67 -11.09 -0.25
C CYS A 286 24.49 -12.40 -1.00
N SER A 287 23.38 -13.11 -0.79
CA SER A 287 23.09 -14.39 -1.45
C SER A 287 22.52 -14.20 -2.87
N ASN A 288 21.66 -13.21 -3.10
CA ASN A 288 21.05 -12.92 -4.42
C ASN A 288 21.96 -12.11 -5.35
N MET A 289 22.99 -11.43 -4.84
CA MET A 289 24.08 -10.89 -5.67
C MET A 289 24.93 -11.99 -6.34
N VAL A 290 24.80 -13.25 -5.90
CA VAL A 290 25.60 -14.40 -6.40
C VAL A 290 24.86 -15.21 -7.47
N VAL A 291 23.59 -14.89 -7.76
CA VAL A 291 22.87 -15.45 -8.92
C VAL A 291 23.56 -14.97 -10.19
N ARG A 292 23.91 -15.92 -11.09
CA ARG A 292 24.85 -15.73 -12.21
C ARG A 292 24.45 -14.61 -13.18
#